data_AF-A0A3N2MSN1-F1
#
_entry.id   AF-A0A3N2MSN1-F1
#
_cell.length_a   1.000
_cell.length_b   1.000
_cell.length_c   1.000
_cell.angle_alpha   90.00
_cell.angle_beta   90.00
_cell.angle_gamma   90.00
#
_symmetry.space_group_name_H-M   'P 1'
#
loop_
_entity.id
_entity.type
_entity.pdbx_description
1 polymer ?
#
loop_
_entity_poly.entity_id
_entity_poly.type
_entity_poly.pdbx_seq_one_letter_code
_entity_poly.pdbx_strand_id
1 'polypeptide(L)'
;MKPIVTATLLMVLSLTIAACSRNHREGPIDPDWIEEPGLRPDDPEKFDFTPELSNDALRFTSNDLSLRYDDGGIIFSRSTSGNVTVEIVELATGHSISFSSESRWNEGPLKASSLKINGSEIKIIDASIEHINEKSAWIYIHAPKNHIVLVIDR
;
A
#
# COMPACT_ATOMS: atom_id res chain seq x y z
N MET A 1 -0.65 -39.78 -56.99
CA MET A 1 0.82 -39.60 -57.03
C MET A 1 1.16 -38.37 -56.18
N LYS A 2 2.07 -38.50 -55.20
CA LYS A 2 2.60 -37.42 -54.32
C LYS A 2 3.59 -36.52 -55.12
N PRO A 3 4.20 -35.45 -54.53
CA PRO A 3 3.66 -34.26 -53.87
C PRO A 3 4.34 -32.95 -54.42
N ILE A 4 3.85 -31.75 -54.09
CA ILE A 4 4.71 -30.55 -54.07
C ILE A 4 4.52 -29.82 -52.74
N VAL A 5 5.60 -29.82 -51.97
CA VAL A 5 5.83 -29.10 -50.73
C VAL A 5 6.55 -27.82 -51.08
N THR A 6 6.01 -26.66 -50.72
CA THR A 6 6.74 -25.38 -50.55
C THR A 6 5.81 -24.48 -49.73
N ALA A 7 5.88 -24.51 -48.41
CA ALA A 7 6.79 -23.68 -47.59
C ALA A 7 6.42 -22.19 -47.64
N THR A 8 5.57 -21.74 -46.71
CA THR A 8 5.69 -20.39 -46.15
C THR A 8 5.01 -20.28 -44.79
N LEU A 9 5.87 -20.16 -43.79
CA LEU A 9 5.74 -19.30 -42.62
C LEU A 9 4.67 -19.65 -41.56
N LEU A 10 5.08 -20.59 -40.71
CA LEU A 10 4.86 -20.54 -39.26
C LEU A 10 5.07 -19.09 -38.75
N MET A 11 4.02 -18.45 -38.24
CA MET A 11 4.18 -17.38 -37.25
C MET A 11 3.47 -17.84 -35.99
N VAL A 12 4.21 -18.63 -35.21
CA VAL A 12 3.84 -19.06 -33.86
C VAL A 12 3.94 -17.82 -32.98
N LEU A 13 2.81 -17.18 -32.72
CA LEU A 13 2.72 -16.13 -31.71
C LEU A 13 2.60 -16.82 -30.34
N SER A 14 3.72 -17.34 -29.84
CA SER A 14 3.85 -17.81 -28.46
C SER A 14 3.81 -16.60 -27.52
N LEU A 15 2.61 -16.22 -27.07
CA LEU A 15 2.45 -15.41 -25.86
C LEU A 15 2.90 -16.27 -24.66
N THR A 16 4.19 -16.23 -24.35
CA THR A 16 4.68 -16.69 -23.05
C THR A 16 4.31 -15.63 -22.03
N ILE A 17 3.18 -15.81 -21.36
CA ILE A 17 2.89 -15.09 -20.12
C ILE A 17 3.93 -15.59 -19.11
N ALA A 18 5.02 -14.84 -18.95
CA ALA A 18 5.88 -14.98 -17.79
C ALA A 18 5.10 -14.45 -16.59
N ALA A 19 4.16 -15.26 -16.08
CA ALA A 19 3.66 -15.09 -14.73
C ALA A 19 4.81 -15.47 -13.80
N CYS A 20 5.62 -14.48 -13.43
CA CYS A 20 6.51 -14.61 -12.29
C CYS A 20 5.63 -14.86 -11.07
N SER A 21 5.45 -16.14 -10.73
CA SER A 21 4.90 -16.56 -9.46
C SER A 21 5.83 -16.05 -8.36
N ARG A 22 5.51 -14.89 -7.79
CA ARG A 22 5.98 -14.58 -6.44
C ARG A 22 5.42 -15.71 -5.58
N ASN A 23 6.29 -16.52 -5.01
CA ASN A 23 5.95 -17.56 -4.05
C ASN A 23 5.19 -16.93 -2.89
N HIS A 24 3.86 -16.86 -2.98
CA HIS A 24 3.01 -16.61 -1.85
C HIS A 24 2.90 -17.95 -1.12
N ARG A 25 3.41 -18.01 0.10
CA ARG A 25 3.17 -19.15 0.98
C ARG A 25 1.68 -19.14 1.31
N GLU A 26 0.88 -19.89 0.57
CA GLU A 26 -0.45 -20.29 1.04
C GLU A 26 -0.26 -21.30 2.17
N GLY A 27 -0.49 -20.85 3.39
CA GLY A 27 -0.63 -21.68 4.57
C GLY A 27 -1.61 -21.01 5.52
N PRO A 28 -2.35 -21.77 6.34
CA PRO A 28 -3.09 -21.18 7.46
C PRO A 28 -2.10 -20.37 8.31
N ILE A 29 -2.46 -19.14 8.67
CA ILE A 29 -1.70 -18.38 9.66
C ILE A 29 -1.74 -19.20 10.95
N ASP A 30 -0.60 -19.78 11.32
CA ASP A 30 -0.43 -20.46 12.60
C ASP A 30 -0.46 -19.37 13.70
N PRO A 31 -1.22 -19.53 14.79
CA PRO A 31 -1.29 -18.54 15.86
C PRO A 31 0.04 -18.34 16.63
N ASP A 32 1.06 -19.19 16.41
CA ASP A 32 2.35 -19.13 17.12
C ASP A 32 3.47 -18.35 16.40
N TRP A 33 3.16 -17.51 15.39
CA TRP A 33 4.14 -16.63 14.70
C TRP A 33 4.56 -15.40 15.52
N ILE A 34 4.73 -15.55 16.84
CA ILE A 34 5.33 -14.52 17.67
C ILE A 34 6.86 -14.60 17.48
N GLU A 35 7.36 -14.05 16.37
CA GLU A 35 8.77 -13.67 16.30
C GLU A 35 9.01 -12.52 17.29
N GLU A 36 10.15 -12.62 18.00
CA GLU A 36 10.56 -11.73 19.09
C GLU A 36 10.53 -10.24 18.69
N PRO A 37 10.33 -9.33 19.67
CA PRO A 37 10.10 -7.93 19.39
C PRO A 37 11.28 -7.34 18.61
N GLY A 38 11.01 -6.93 17.37
CA GLY A 38 11.91 -6.04 16.66
C GLY A 38 12.25 -4.87 17.57
N LEU A 39 13.55 -4.68 17.81
CA LEU A 39 14.08 -3.64 18.67
C LEU A 39 13.51 -2.29 18.22
N ARG A 40 12.75 -1.69 19.14
CA ARG A 40 12.31 -0.30 19.17
C ARG A 40 13.46 0.64 18.71
N PRO A 41 13.23 1.59 17.79
CA PRO A 41 14.13 2.73 17.63
C PRO A 41 14.14 3.56 18.92
N ASP A 42 15.32 4.00 19.35
CA ASP A 42 15.58 4.62 20.66
C ASP A 42 14.81 5.92 20.96
N ASP A 43 14.00 6.42 20.02
CA ASP A 43 13.04 7.51 20.22
C ASP A 43 11.72 7.24 19.45
N PRO A 44 10.61 6.93 20.15
CA PRO A 44 9.30 6.77 19.51
C PRO A 44 8.71 8.09 18.99
N GLU A 45 9.32 9.25 19.27
CA GLU A 45 8.77 10.55 18.86
C GLU A 45 9.12 10.98 17.43
N LYS A 46 10.05 10.32 16.72
CA LYS A 46 10.29 10.59 15.29
C LYS A 46 10.66 9.33 14.51
N PHE A 47 9.67 8.73 13.85
CA PHE A 47 9.92 7.87 12.70
C PHE A 47 10.74 8.66 11.67
N ASP A 48 11.88 8.13 11.22
CA ASP A 48 12.70 8.79 10.20
C ASP A 48 12.02 8.69 8.83
N PHE A 49 11.40 9.79 8.38
CA PHE A 49 10.74 9.87 7.09
C PHE A 49 11.72 9.99 5.91
N THR A 50 13.02 10.19 6.13
CA THR A 50 14.00 10.42 5.06
C THR A 50 13.93 9.39 3.92
N PRO A 51 13.80 8.08 4.18
CA PRO A 51 13.65 7.08 3.11
C PRO A 51 12.38 7.27 2.27
N GLU A 52 11.29 7.68 2.92
CA GLU A 52 9.96 7.81 2.30
C GLU A 52 9.88 8.99 1.33
N LEU A 53 10.65 10.06 1.57
CA LEU A 53 10.62 11.30 0.78
C LEU A 53 11.19 11.17 -0.63
N SER A 54 11.95 10.10 -0.89
CA SER A 54 12.53 9.82 -2.20
C SER A 54 11.49 9.37 -3.24
N ASN A 55 10.27 9.03 -2.81
CA ASN A 55 9.26 8.40 -3.63
C ASN A 55 7.86 8.96 -3.34
N ASP A 56 7.27 9.63 -4.33
CA ASP A 56 5.96 10.27 -4.29
C ASP A 56 4.79 9.34 -4.70
N ALA A 57 5.07 8.08 -5.02
CA ALA A 57 4.07 7.12 -5.43
C ALA A 57 3.08 6.81 -4.29
N LEU A 58 1.80 6.78 -4.67
CA LEU A 58 0.69 6.46 -3.77
C LEU A 58 0.90 5.06 -3.19
N ARG A 59 0.87 4.97 -1.86
CA ARG A 59 1.10 3.71 -1.16
C ARG A 59 0.51 3.69 0.23
N PHE A 60 0.29 2.49 0.71
CA PHE A 60 0.09 2.18 2.12
C PHE A 60 1.16 1.17 2.53
N THR A 61 1.86 1.44 3.63
CA THR A 61 2.88 0.55 4.16
C THR A 61 2.69 0.42 5.67
N SER A 62 2.54 -0.81 6.12
CA SER A 62 2.60 -1.22 7.53
C SER A 62 3.62 -2.37 7.67
N ASN A 63 3.76 -2.92 8.87
CA ASN A 63 4.64 -4.07 9.11
C ASN A 63 4.25 -5.31 8.27
N ASP A 64 2.94 -5.55 8.09
CA ASP A 64 2.43 -6.80 7.50
C ASP A 64 1.88 -6.63 6.08
N LEU A 65 1.68 -5.38 5.64
CA LEU A 65 1.03 -5.08 4.37
C LEU A 65 1.69 -3.90 3.67
N SER A 66 2.03 -4.10 2.41
CA SER A 66 2.53 -3.04 1.53
C SER A 66 1.75 -3.05 0.24
N LEU A 67 1.04 -1.96 -0.03
CA LEU A 67 0.25 -1.73 -1.23
C LEU A 67 0.80 -0.51 -1.94
N ARG A 68 1.16 -0.63 -3.22
CA ARG A 68 1.73 0.46 -4.00
C ARG A 68 1.04 0.60 -5.34
N TYR A 69 0.78 1.84 -5.75
CA TYR A 69 0.07 2.11 -7.00
C TYR A 69 0.93 1.84 -8.24
N ASP A 70 2.23 2.12 -8.16
CA ASP A 70 3.19 1.92 -9.24
C ASP A 70 3.53 0.44 -9.52
N ASP A 71 3.30 -0.45 -8.54
CA ASP A 71 3.39 -1.91 -8.71
C ASP A 71 2.18 -2.49 -9.47
N GLY A 72 1.13 -1.69 -9.69
CA GLY A 72 -0.13 -2.13 -10.29
C GLY A 72 -0.96 -3.03 -9.37
N GLY A 73 -2.14 -3.43 -9.83
CA GLY A 73 -2.99 -4.36 -9.08
C GLY A 73 -3.72 -3.77 -7.87
N ILE A 74 -3.65 -2.45 -7.65
CA ILE A 74 -4.48 -1.75 -6.66
C ILE A 74 -5.34 -0.66 -7.31
N ILE A 75 -6.51 -0.39 -6.73
CA ILE A 75 -7.30 0.80 -6.98
C ILE A 75 -7.07 1.77 -5.83
N PHE A 76 -6.80 3.02 -6.17
CA PHE A 76 -6.71 4.13 -5.23
C PHE A 76 -7.88 5.08 -5.51
N SER A 77 -8.59 5.51 -4.47
CA SER A 77 -9.61 6.54 -4.60
C SER A 77 -9.58 7.49 -3.41
N ARG A 78 -9.90 8.76 -3.68
CA ARG A 78 -9.90 9.82 -2.69
C ARG A 78 -11.15 10.66 -2.83
N SER A 79 -11.79 10.95 -1.71
CA SER A 79 -12.92 11.86 -1.59
C SER A 79 -12.55 13.00 -0.65
N THR A 80 -12.94 14.22 -1.02
CA THR A 80 -12.72 15.44 -0.23
C THR A 80 -14.02 16.15 0.13
N SER A 81 -15.18 15.49 -0.11
CA SER A 81 -16.49 16.02 0.26
C SER A 81 -16.69 15.86 1.78
N GLY A 82 -16.30 16.88 2.54
CA GLY A 82 -16.30 16.85 4.00
C GLY A 82 -14.96 16.38 4.55
N ASN A 83 -14.93 15.21 5.18
CA ASN A 83 -13.67 14.58 5.57
C ASN A 83 -12.91 14.11 4.32
N VAL A 84 -11.60 14.08 4.45
CA VAL A 84 -10.76 13.38 3.48
C VAL A 84 -10.96 11.91 3.73
N THR A 85 -11.28 11.16 2.69
CA THR A 85 -11.32 9.70 2.74
C THR A 85 -10.45 9.15 1.63
N VAL A 86 -9.59 8.21 1.97
CA VAL A 86 -8.70 7.49 1.07
C VAL A 86 -9.06 6.03 1.16
N GLU A 87 -9.37 5.41 0.02
CA GLU A 87 -9.65 3.99 -0.10
C GLU A 87 -8.64 3.37 -1.04
N ILE A 88 -8.01 2.28 -0.58
CA ILE A 88 -7.06 1.49 -1.36
C ILE A 88 -7.57 0.06 -1.39
N VAL A 89 -7.69 -0.53 -2.58
CA VAL A 89 -8.16 -1.91 -2.74
C VAL A 89 -7.19 -2.70 -3.62
N GLU A 90 -6.64 -3.79 -3.10
CA GLU A 90 -5.86 -4.77 -3.86
C GLU A 90 -6.80 -5.67 -4.67
N LEU A 91 -6.63 -5.68 -5.99
CA LEU A 91 -7.50 -6.40 -6.93
C LEU A 91 -7.37 -7.92 -6.83
N ALA A 92 -6.19 -8.43 -6.46
CA ALA A 92 -5.93 -9.86 -6.41
C ALA A 92 -6.61 -10.55 -5.22
N THR A 93 -6.63 -9.88 -4.06
CA THR A 93 -7.08 -10.44 -2.78
C THR A 93 -8.39 -9.82 -2.30
N GLY A 94 -8.74 -8.63 -2.79
CA GLY A 94 -9.80 -7.81 -2.24
C GLY A 94 -9.41 -7.10 -0.92
N HIS A 95 -8.13 -7.16 -0.51
CA HIS A 95 -7.66 -6.43 0.66
C HIS A 95 -7.94 -4.94 0.51
N SER A 96 -8.50 -4.34 1.55
CA SER A 96 -8.92 -2.93 1.50
C SER A 96 -8.41 -2.14 2.70
N ILE A 97 -8.05 -0.89 2.43
CA ILE A 97 -7.64 0.10 3.42
C ILE A 97 -8.51 1.32 3.25
N SER A 98 -9.16 1.76 4.33
CA SER A 98 -9.90 3.02 4.41
C SER A 98 -9.23 3.89 5.45
N PHE A 99 -8.67 5.03 5.04
CA PHE A 99 -8.22 6.08 5.95
C PHE A 99 -9.14 7.30 5.83
N SER A 100 -9.50 7.91 6.95
CA SER A 100 -10.19 9.20 6.91
C SER A 100 -9.69 10.18 7.95
N SER A 101 -9.77 11.47 7.67
CA SER A 101 -9.44 12.55 8.60
C SER A 101 -10.22 13.82 8.27
N GLU A 102 -10.33 14.74 9.24
CA GLU A 102 -10.81 16.09 8.98
C GLU A 102 -9.91 16.80 7.95
N SER A 103 -10.52 17.58 7.05
CA SER A 103 -9.81 18.20 5.94
C SER A 103 -8.86 19.30 6.41
N ARG A 104 -7.59 18.93 6.57
CA ARG A 104 -6.44 19.83 6.72
C ARG A 104 -5.27 19.29 5.90
N TRP A 105 -4.76 20.12 5.01
CA TRP A 105 -3.68 19.78 4.07
C TRP A 105 -2.45 20.65 4.30
N ASN A 106 -1.98 20.63 5.54
CA ASN A 106 -0.76 21.27 5.98
C ASN A 106 -0.02 20.28 6.87
N GLU A 107 1.31 20.37 6.91
CA GLU A 107 2.12 19.56 7.82
C GLU A 107 1.64 19.74 9.27
N GLY A 108 1.74 18.66 10.05
CA GLY A 108 1.31 18.59 11.44
C GLY A 108 0.15 17.62 11.71
N PRO A 109 -0.44 17.67 12.91
CA PRO A 109 -1.37 16.65 13.39
C PRO A 109 -2.71 16.70 12.66
N LEU A 110 -3.21 15.52 12.31
CA LEU A 110 -4.54 15.30 11.76
C LEU A 110 -5.57 15.11 12.87
N LYS A 111 -6.81 15.51 12.59
CA LYS A 111 -7.94 15.40 13.53
C LYS A 111 -8.96 14.40 13.05
N ALA A 112 -9.66 13.79 14.02
CA ALA A 112 -10.69 12.79 13.79
C ALA A 112 -10.26 11.67 12.82
N SER A 113 -8.98 11.26 12.93
CA SER A 113 -8.40 10.26 12.06
C SER A 113 -8.97 8.87 12.39
N SER A 114 -9.28 8.09 11.35
CA SER A 114 -9.70 6.70 11.46
C SER A 114 -9.03 5.84 10.39
N LEU A 115 -8.81 4.57 10.71
CA LEU A 115 -8.18 3.60 9.81
C LEU A 115 -8.94 2.29 9.91
N LYS A 116 -9.33 1.74 8.77
CA LYS A 116 -9.88 0.39 8.67
C LYS A 116 -9.04 -0.43 7.72
N ILE A 117 -8.82 -1.69 8.10
CA ILE A 117 -8.19 -2.71 7.26
C ILE A 117 -9.21 -3.84 7.10
N ASN A 118 -9.58 -4.15 5.85
CA ASN A 118 -10.63 -5.12 5.51
C ASN A 118 -11.95 -4.84 6.26
N GLY A 119 -12.29 -3.56 6.43
CA GLY A 119 -13.49 -3.11 7.16
C GLY A 119 -13.36 -3.12 8.69
N SER A 120 -12.30 -3.70 9.27
CA SER A 120 -12.06 -3.71 10.71
C SER A 120 -11.32 -2.45 11.16
N GLU A 121 -11.86 -1.75 12.17
CA GLU A 121 -11.24 -0.55 12.74
C GLU A 121 -9.91 -0.88 13.43
N ILE A 122 -8.87 -0.13 13.10
CA ILE A 122 -7.55 -0.18 13.73
C ILE A 122 -7.44 1.00 14.68
N LYS A 123 -7.06 0.74 15.93
CA LYS A 123 -6.81 1.80 16.91
C LYS A 123 -5.61 2.65 16.48
N ILE A 124 -5.87 3.93 16.23
CA ILE A 124 -4.86 4.97 16.03
C ILE A 124 -4.58 5.65 17.37
N ILE A 125 -3.31 5.89 17.66
CA ILE A 125 -2.85 6.72 18.78
C ILE A 125 -2.82 8.18 18.32
N ASP A 126 -2.15 8.43 17.20
CA ASP A 126 -2.05 9.72 16.54
C ASP A 126 -1.80 9.55 15.04
N ALA A 127 -2.04 10.63 14.27
CA ALA A 127 -1.69 10.70 12.87
C ALA A 127 -1.32 12.14 12.48
N SER A 128 -0.41 12.30 11.55
CA SER A 128 0.14 13.59 11.12
C SER A 128 0.53 13.57 9.65
N ILE A 129 0.51 14.73 9.01
CA ILE A 129 1.19 14.95 7.74
C ILE A 129 2.62 15.35 8.08
N GLU A 130 3.57 14.47 7.80
CA GLU A 130 5.00 14.69 8.06
C GLU A 130 5.67 15.46 6.93
N HIS A 131 5.15 15.31 5.71
CA HIS A 131 5.61 16.08 4.56
C HIS A 131 4.49 16.29 3.54
N ILE A 132 4.52 17.43 2.86
CA ILE A 132 3.64 17.71 1.72
C ILE A 132 4.39 18.45 0.62
N ASN A 133 4.12 18.09 -0.63
CA ASN A 133 4.62 18.83 -1.79
C ASN A 133 3.50 19.11 -2.80
N GLU A 134 3.87 19.38 -4.06
CA GLU A 134 2.91 19.69 -5.13
C GLU A 134 2.12 18.46 -5.60
N LYS A 135 2.62 17.25 -5.37
CA LYS A 135 2.03 16.00 -5.88
C LYS A 135 1.40 15.16 -4.78
N SER A 136 2.08 15.04 -3.63
CA SER A 136 1.75 14.05 -2.62
C SER A 136 1.86 14.60 -1.21
N ALA A 137 1.15 13.93 -0.30
CA ALA A 137 1.26 14.10 1.15
C ALA A 137 1.70 12.77 1.78
N TRP A 138 2.66 12.84 2.69
CA TRP A 138 3.16 11.72 3.48
C TRP A 138 2.52 11.78 4.86
N ILE A 139 1.61 10.85 5.11
CA ILE A 139 0.90 10.72 6.36
C ILE A 139 1.55 9.62 7.18
N TYR A 140 1.92 9.98 8.40
CA TYR A 140 2.29 9.04 9.44
C TYR A 140 1.06 8.69 10.27
N ILE A 141 0.87 7.41 10.54
CA ILE A 141 -0.18 6.91 11.43
C ILE A 141 0.48 6.01 12.47
N HIS A 142 0.39 6.41 13.73
CA HIS A 142 0.89 5.65 14.85
C HIS A 142 -0.22 4.77 15.43
N ALA A 143 0.00 3.46 15.44
CA ALA A 143 -0.87 2.48 16.07
C ALA A 143 -0.06 1.66 17.11
N PRO A 144 -0.70 1.03 18.12
CA PRO A 144 -0.02 0.41 19.27
C PRO A 144 1.09 -0.61 18.97
N LYS A 145 1.14 -1.18 17.76
CA LYS A 145 2.17 -2.13 17.31
C LYS A 145 2.68 -1.85 15.90
N ASN A 146 2.20 -0.78 15.26
CA ASN A 146 2.44 -0.53 13.84
C ASN A 146 2.75 0.95 13.63
N HIS A 147 3.81 1.18 12.87
CA HIS A 147 4.05 2.46 12.22
C HIS A 147 3.55 2.32 10.80
N ILE A 148 2.67 3.22 10.39
CA ILE A 148 2.03 3.15 9.08
C ILE A 148 2.38 4.42 8.32
N VAL A 149 2.84 4.23 7.08
CA VAL A 149 3.06 5.31 6.13
C VAL A 149 1.98 5.22 5.05
N LEU A 150 1.29 6.33 4.85
CA LEU A 150 0.29 6.49 3.81
C LEU A 150 0.70 7.67 2.93
N VAL A 151 0.96 7.42 1.65
CA VAL A 151 1.28 8.46 0.66
C VAL A 151 0.11 8.59 -0.29
N ILE A 152 -0.40 9.81 -0.41
CA ILE A 152 -1.63 10.11 -1.14
C ILE A 152 -1.43 11.33 -2.02
N ASP A 153 -2.26 11.43 -3.06
CA ASP A 153 -2.27 12.57 -3.96
C ASP A 153 -2.78 13.82 -3.23
N ARG A 154 -2.28 14.99 -3.63
CA ARG A 154 -2.72 16.28 -3.08
C ARG A 154 -4.02 16.77 -3.70
#